data_AF-Q49V68-F1
#
_entry.id   AF-Q49V68-F1
#
_cell.length_a   1.000
_cell.length_b   1.000
_cell.length_c   1.000
_cell.angle_alpha   90.00
_cell.angle_beta   90.00
_cell.angle_gamma   90.00
#
_symmetry.space_group_name_H-M   'P 1'
#
loop_
_entity.id
_entity.type
_entity.pdbx_description
1 polymer ?
#
loop_
_entity_poly.entity_id
_entity_poly.type
_entity_poly.pdbx_seq_one_letter_code
_entity_poly.pdbx_strand_id
1 'polypeptide(L)'
;MKNTNAKNEDWLPIVTSLGLTILSDFLDDPLYTKIMTAIMILVLIYAIIRGVITTRYSIKTEDPNVKTWFSIKVDYWLLFVRNMIFYGFLATLFFVSIYLDGQTMWKYLLVIVIIFVLFLVMISKLEKKTEIINHEDD
;
A
#
# COMPACT_ATOMS: atom_id res chain seq x y z
N MET A 1 45.06 26.46 -28.21
CA MET A 1 45.27 25.29 -27.33
C MET A 1 43.93 24.64 -27.07
N LYS A 2 43.81 23.34 -27.33
CA LYS A 2 42.59 22.53 -27.16
C LYS A 2 42.41 22.29 -25.65
N ASN A 3 41.42 22.93 -25.01
CA ASN A 3 41.11 22.67 -23.61
C ASN A 3 40.27 21.38 -23.52
N THR A 4 40.96 20.26 -23.40
CA THR A 4 40.41 18.95 -23.09
C THR A 4 40.27 18.82 -21.58
N ASN A 5 39.14 19.25 -21.01
CA ASN A 5 38.71 18.91 -19.64
C ASN A 5 37.19 19.11 -19.44
N ALA A 6 36.36 18.90 -20.48
CA ALA A 6 34.93 18.70 -20.29
C ALA A 6 34.75 17.29 -19.69
N LYS A 7 34.68 17.25 -18.36
CA LYS A 7 34.56 16.04 -17.55
C LYS A 7 33.28 15.30 -17.99
N ASN A 8 33.41 14.01 -18.23
CA ASN A 8 32.40 13.11 -18.79
C ASN A 8 31.19 12.84 -17.85
N GLU A 9 30.93 13.74 -16.90
CA GLU A 9 29.93 13.65 -15.82
C GLU A 9 28.76 14.65 -16.02
N ASP A 10 28.90 15.63 -16.93
CA ASP A 10 27.89 16.67 -17.20
C ASP A 10 26.64 16.18 -17.94
N TRP A 11 26.68 15.00 -18.56
CA TRP A 11 25.53 14.44 -19.27
C TRP A 11 24.52 13.77 -18.33
N LEU A 12 24.98 13.26 -17.17
CA LEU A 12 24.15 12.56 -16.19
C LEU A 12 23.02 13.45 -15.64
N PRO A 13 23.30 14.70 -15.18
CA PRO A 13 22.27 15.64 -14.76
C PRO A 13 21.27 15.99 -15.86
N ILE A 14 21.75 16.11 -17.11
CA ILE A 14 20.92 16.47 -18.27
C ILE A 14 20.00 15.31 -18.66
N VAL A 15 20.53 14.08 -18.68
CA VAL A 15 19.74 12.88 -18.99
C VAL A 15 18.78 12.55 -17.86
N THR A 16 19.18 12.74 -16.59
CA THR A 16 18.24 12.59 -15.46
C THR A 16 17.19 13.69 -15.46
N SER A 17 17.52 14.95 -15.78
CA SER A 17 16.51 16.01 -15.88
C SER A 17 15.56 15.76 -17.05
N LEU A 18 16.06 15.39 -18.24
CA LEU A 18 15.22 15.03 -19.39
C LEU A 18 14.35 13.80 -19.10
N GLY A 19 14.90 12.78 -18.46
CA GLY A 19 14.15 11.60 -18.03
C GLY A 19 13.05 11.94 -17.03
N LEU A 20 13.34 12.80 -16.05
CA LEU A 20 12.35 13.30 -15.09
C LEU A 20 11.30 14.20 -15.75
N THR A 21 11.68 15.03 -16.71
CA THR A 21 10.73 15.90 -17.45
C THR A 21 9.80 15.08 -18.33
N ILE A 22 10.32 14.09 -19.07
CA ILE A 22 9.49 13.20 -19.89
C ILE A 22 8.58 12.34 -19.00
N LEU A 23 9.09 11.87 -17.85
CA LEU A 23 8.28 11.15 -16.88
C LEU A 23 7.20 12.06 -16.27
N SER A 24 7.52 13.32 -15.98
CA SER A 24 6.58 14.34 -15.51
C SER A 24 5.49 14.58 -16.55
N ASP A 25 5.84 14.84 -17.81
CA ASP A 25 4.86 15.07 -18.88
C ASP A 25 3.95 13.85 -19.09
N PHE A 26 4.46 12.64 -18.89
CA PHE A 26 3.67 11.41 -18.97
C PHE A 26 2.77 11.20 -17.73
N LEU A 27 3.25 11.61 -16.54
CA LEU A 27 2.50 11.60 -15.28
C LEU A 27 1.40 12.68 -15.27
N ASP A 28 1.67 13.84 -15.89
CA ASP A 28 0.78 15.00 -16.00
C ASP A 28 -0.33 14.80 -17.04
N ASP A 29 -0.28 13.70 -17.82
CA ASP A 29 -1.37 13.37 -18.74
C ASP A 29 -2.62 12.94 -17.94
N PRO A 30 -3.76 13.66 -18.09
CA PRO A 30 -5.01 13.27 -17.43
C PRO A 30 -5.49 11.87 -17.84
N LEU A 31 -5.04 11.34 -18.99
CA LEU A 31 -5.26 9.96 -19.42
C LEU A 31 -4.49 8.97 -18.54
N TYR A 32 -3.24 9.27 -18.20
CA TYR A 32 -2.42 8.43 -17.31
C TYR A 32 -3.08 8.30 -15.94
N THR A 33 -3.48 9.42 -15.33
CA THR A 33 -4.16 9.45 -14.03
C THR A 33 -5.44 8.60 -14.04
N LYS A 34 -6.22 8.67 -15.12
CA LYS A 34 -7.45 7.86 -15.29
C LYS A 34 -7.14 6.36 -15.41
N ILE A 35 -6.15 5.99 -16.22
CA ILE A 35 -5.75 4.58 -16.42
C ILE A 35 -5.22 4.00 -15.11
N MET A 36 -4.32 4.71 -14.43
CA MET A 36 -3.76 4.30 -13.14
C MET A 36 -4.84 4.13 -12.07
N THR A 37 -5.82 5.04 -12.04
CA THR A 37 -6.97 4.92 -11.13
C THR A 37 -7.82 3.70 -11.44
N ALA A 38 -8.10 3.41 -12.71
CA ALA A 38 -8.84 2.22 -13.11
C ALA A 38 -8.10 0.93 -12.71
N ILE A 39 -6.78 0.89 -12.92
CA ILE A 39 -5.93 -0.24 -12.49
C ILE A 39 -6.00 -0.41 -10.97
N MET A 40 -5.89 0.66 -10.19
CA MET A 40 -5.95 0.58 -8.74
C MET A 40 -7.30 0.07 -8.23
N ILE A 41 -8.39 0.50 -8.85
CA ILE A 41 -9.74 -0.01 -8.54
C ILE A 41 -9.82 -1.51 -8.84
N LEU A 42 -9.30 -1.98 -9.98
CA LEU A 42 -9.27 -3.41 -10.31
C LEU A 42 -8.44 -4.21 -9.31
N VAL A 43 -7.28 -3.69 -8.89
CA VAL A 43 -6.43 -4.32 -7.86
C VAL A 43 -7.17 -4.42 -6.53
N LEU A 44 -7.89 -3.38 -6.12
CA LEU A 44 -8.70 -3.40 -4.90
C LEU A 44 -9.83 -4.43 -4.95
N ILE A 45 -10.55 -4.50 -6.07
CA ILE A 45 -11.61 -5.51 -6.27
C ILE A 45 -11.02 -6.92 -6.18
N TYR A 46 -9.89 -7.16 -6.85
CA TYR A 46 -9.20 -8.45 -6.80
C TYR A 46 -8.75 -8.80 -5.38
N ALA A 47 -8.17 -7.84 -4.65
CA ALA A 47 -7.75 -8.04 -3.26
C ALA A 47 -8.93 -8.42 -2.34
N ILE A 48 -10.08 -7.77 -2.51
CA ILE A 48 -11.31 -8.09 -1.75
C ILE A 48 -11.78 -9.51 -2.08
N ILE A 49 -11.90 -9.87 -3.37
CA ILE A 49 -12.37 -11.20 -3.78
C ILE A 49 -11.43 -12.28 -3.23
N ARG A 50 -10.12 -12.12 -3.44
CA ARG A 50 -9.12 -13.06 -2.95
C ARG A 50 -9.16 -13.17 -1.43
N GLY A 51 -9.21 -12.05 -0.72
CA GLY A 51 -9.30 -12.04 0.74
C GLY A 51 -10.53 -12.75 1.27
N VAL A 52 -11.70 -12.55 0.66
CA VAL A 52 -12.94 -13.26 1.04
C VAL A 52 -12.82 -14.77 0.80
N ILE A 53 -12.24 -15.19 -0.33
CA ILE A 53 -12.03 -16.61 -0.63
C ILE A 53 -11.09 -17.25 0.39
N THR A 54 -9.91 -16.64 0.62
CA THR A 54 -8.93 -17.14 1.59
C THR A 54 -9.53 -17.22 2.98
N THR A 55 -10.20 -16.16 3.45
CA THR A 55 -10.82 -16.12 4.79
C THR A 55 -11.84 -17.24 4.97
N ARG A 56 -12.70 -17.47 3.96
CA ARG A 56 -13.68 -18.57 4.02
C ARG A 56 -13.03 -19.96 3.99
N TYR A 57 -11.92 -20.10 3.26
CA TYR A 57 -11.17 -21.33 3.21
C TYR A 57 -10.54 -21.62 4.57
N SER A 58 -9.79 -20.66 5.14
CA SER A 58 -9.14 -20.81 6.44
C SER A 58 -10.14 -21.15 7.55
N ILE A 59 -11.29 -20.47 7.64
CA ILE A 59 -12.35 -20.80 8.62
C ILE A 59 -12.81 -22.27 8.52
N LYS A 60 -12.82 -22.86 7.32
CA LYS A 60 -13.27 -24.24 7.11
C LYS A 60 -12.18 -25.28 7.38
N THR A 61 -10.91 -24.90 7.22
CA THR A 61 -9.77 -25.81 7.35
C THR A 61 -9.05 -25.68 8.68
N GLU A 62 -9.41 -24.69 9.50
CA GLU A 62 -8.76 -24.44 10.78
C GLU A 62 -9.01 -25.55 11.81
N ASP A 63 -7.97 -25.87 12.58
CA ASP A 63 -8.08 -26.80 13.70
C ASP A 63 -8.99 -26.20 14.80
N PRO A 64 -10.04 -26.93 15.23
CA PRO A 64 -10.95 -26.47 16.27
C PRO A 64 -10.28 -26.20 17.64
N ASN A 65 -9.06 -26.68 17.88
CA ASN A 65 -8.32 -26.47 19.12
C ASN A 65 -7.45 -25.20 19.15
N VAL A 66 -7.44 -24.40 18.08
CA VAL A 66 -6.67 -23.15 18.03
C VAL A 66 -7.24 -22.14 19.04
N LYS A 67 -6.33 -21.46 19.75
CA LYS A 67 -6.69 -20.44 20.74
C LYS A 67 -7.16 -19.16 20.05
N THR A 68 -8.47 -18.93 20.19
CA THR A 68 -9.18 -17.77 19.61
C THR A 68 -9.57 -16.76 20.69
N TRP A 69 -9.72 -15.49 20.31
CA TRP A 69 -10.16 -14.43 21.21
C TRP A 69 -11.68 -14.39 21.37
N PHE A 70 -12.43 -14.65 20.29
CA PHE A 70 -13.88 -14.83 20.35
C PHE A 70 -14.34 -16.16 19.76
N SER A 71 -13.96 -16.42 18.51
CA SER A 71 -14.31 -17.63 17.78
C SER A 71 -13.52 -17.66 16.48
N ILE A 72 -13.13 -18.84 16.01
CA ILE A 72 -12.42 -19.06 14.73
C ILE A 72 -13.03 -18.20 13.61
N LYS A 73 -14.36 -18.23 13.45
CA LYS A 73 -15.04 -17.45 12.42
C LYS A 73 -14.84 -15.94 12.60
N VAL A 74 -15.01 -15.42 13.81
CA VAL A 74 -14.95 -13.99 14.10
C VAL A 74 -13.53 -13.47 13.94
N ASP A 75 -12.55 -14.20 14.45
CA ASP A 75 -11.15 -13.80 14.43
C ASP A 75 -10.60 -13.77 12.99
N TYR A 76 -10.96 -14.74 12.13
CA TYR A 76 -10.62 -14.70 10.71
C TYR A 76 -11.26 -13.53 9.95
N TRP A 77 -12.51 -13.19 10.26
CA TRP A 77 -13.13 -11.98 9.68
C TRP A 77 -12.45 -10.70 10.16
N LEU A 78 -11.98 -10.68 11.41
CA LEU A 78 -11.22 -9.57 11.96
C LEU A 78 -9.85 -9.43 11.28
N LEU A 79 -9.18 -10.56 11.00
CA LEU A 79 -7.96 -10.63 10.20
C LEU A 79 -8.16 -10.12 8.77
N PHE A 80 -9.26 -10.53 8.12
CA PHE A 80 -9.65 -10.01 6.81
C PHE A 80 -9.83 -8.49 6.83
N VAL A 81 -10.57 -7.96 7.82
CA VAL A 81 -10.78 -6.51 7.96
C VAL A 81 -9.45 -5.79 8.18
N ARG A 82 -8.55 -6.34 9.01
CA ARG A 82 -7.20 -5.79 9.21
C ARG A 82 -6.45 -5.70 7.88
N ASN A 83 -6.42 -6.76 7.10
CA ASN A 83 -5.75 -6.76 5.80
C ASN A 83 -6.41 -5.77 4.82
N MET A 84 -7.74 -5.64 4.86
CA MET A 84 -8.44 -4.65 4.05
C MET A 84 -8.11 -3.21 4.42
N ILE A 85 -7.91 -2.92 5.71
CA ILE A 85 -7.48 -1.59 6.15
C ILE A 85 -6.06 -1.29 5.66
N PHE A 86 -5.17 -2.29 5.62
CA PHE A 86 -3.85 -2.15 5.02
C PHE A 86 -3.91 -1.82 3.52
N TYR A 87 -4.72 -2.54 2.74
CA TYR A 87 -4.93 -2.22 1.33
C TYR A 87 -5.58 -0.85 1.13
N GLY A 88 -6.53 -0.46 1.99
CA GLY A 88 -7.14 0.86 1.99
C GLY A 88 -6.14 1.99 2.30
N PHE A 89 -5.19 1.74 3.20
CA PHE A 89 -4.09 2.66 3.46
C PHE A 89 -3.19 2.84 2.22
N LEU A 90 -2.77 1.74 1.58
CA LEU A 90 -2.00 1.80 0.33
C LEU A 90 -2.76 2.55 -0.79
N ALA A 91 -4.06 2.32 -0.91
CA ALA A 91 -4.92 3.04 -1.84
C ALA A 91 -4.96 4.54 -1.54
N THR A 92 -5.07 4.91 -0.26
CA THR A 92 -5.09 6.32 0.13
C THR A 92 -3.76 7.00 -0.20
N LEU A 93 -2.62 6.35 0.06
CA LEU A 93 -1.31 6.86 -0.34
C LEU A 93 -1.24 7.05 -1.87
N PHE A 94 -1.70 6.07 -2.63
CA PHE A 94 -1.74 6.14 -4.09
C PHE A 94 -2.58 7.32 -4.60
N PHE A 95 -3.81 7.47 -4.11
CA PHE A 95 -4.70 8.57 -4.52
C PHE A 95 -4.15 9.93 -4.11
N VAL A 96 -3.60 10.06 -2.90
CA VAL A 96 -2.96 11.30 -2.46
C VAL A 96 -1.77 11.66 -3.34
N SER A 97 -0.98 10.68 -3.78
CA SER A 97 0.22 10.91 -4.60
C SER A 97 -0.11 11.27 -6.05
N ILE A 98 -1.24 10.81 -6.58
CA ILE A 98 -1.66 11.07 -7.97
C ILE A 98 -2.52 12.33 -8.10
N TYR A 99 -3.32 12.66 -7.08
CA TYR A 99 -4.32 13.73 -7.18
C TYR A 99 -3.97 15.02 -6.40
N LEU A 100 -2.95 14.98 -5.55
CA LEU A 100 -2.50 16.15 -4.81
C LEU A 100 -1.06 16.45 -5.15
N ASP A 101 -0.76 17.74 -5.30
CA ASP A 101 0.57 18.21 -5.64
C ASP A 101 1.24 19.01 -4.52
N GLY A 102 2.57 19.01 -4.58
CA GLY A 102 3.43 19.90 -3.81
C GLY A 102 3.20 19.80 -2.30
N GLN A 103 3.14 20.95 -1.64
CA GLN A 103 3.09 21.02 -0.16
C GLN A 103 1.82 20.38 0.43
N THR A 104 0.72 20.38 -0.31
CA THR A 104 -0.55 19.81 0.15
C THR A 104 -0.47 18.29 0.24
N MET A 105 0.07 17.63 -0.79
CA MET A 105 0.34 16.18 -0.79
C MET A 105 1.17 15.76 0.44
N TRP A 106 2.29 16.44 0.68
CA TRP A 106 3.19 16.12 1.80
C TRP A 106 2.51 16.24 3.16
N LYS A 107 1.65 17.25 3.37
CA LYS A 107 0.87 17.40 4.60
C LYS A 107 -0.09 16.24 4.80
N TYR A 108 -0.82 15.86 3.76
CA TYR A 108 -1.76 14.73 3.85
C TYR A 108 -1.04 13.41 4.07
N LEU A 109 0.07 13.15 3.39
CA LEU A 109 0.89 11.95 3.60
C LEU A 109 1.34 11.85 5.06
N LEU A 110 1.82 12.95 5.65
CA LEU A 110 2.26 12.97 7.05
C LEU A 110 1.11 12.62 8.01
N VAL A 111 -0.06 13.24 7.82
CA VAL A 111 -1.27 12.95 8.62
C VAL A 111 -1.71 11.49 8.48
N ILE A 112 -1.74 10.97 7.24
CA ILE A 112 -2.12 9.58 6.94
C ILE A 112 -1.18 8.59 7.62
N VAL A 113 0.14 8.82 7.55
CA VAL A 113 1.13 7.98 8.20
C VAL A 113 0.95 7.99 9.73
N ILE A 114 0.73 9.14 10.35
CA ILE A 114 0.49 9.21 11.81
C ILE A 114 -0.74 8.40 12.20
N ILE A 115 -1.86 8.58 11.49
CA ILE A 115 -3.10 7.85 11.76
C ILE A 115 -2.88 6.34 11.64
N PHE A 116 -2.15 5.91 10.61
CA PHE A 116 -1.87 4.51 10.38
C PHE A 116 -0.95 3.89 11.43
N VAL A 117 0.08 4.61 11.88
CA VAL A 117 0.94 4.17 12.99
C VAL A 117 0.14 4.02 14.28
N LEU A 118 -0.73 4.98 14.61
CA LEU A 118 -1.60 4.89 15.79
C LEU A 118 -2.54 3.68 15.70
N PHE A 119 -3.06 3.41 14.52
CA PHE A 119 -3.90 2.26 14.25
C PHE A 119 -3.15 0.93 14.43
N LEU A 120 -1.92 0.80 13.90
CA LEU A 120 -1.07 -0.38 14.11
C LEU A 120 -0.74 -0.62 15.59
N VAL A 121 -0.46 0.44 16.34
CA VAL A 121 -0.22 0.35 17.79
C VAL A 121 -1.47 -0.18 18.52
N MET A 122 -2.66 0.26 18.13
CA MET A 122 -3.92 -0.28 18.67
C MET A 122 -4.10 -1.76 18.32
N ILE A 123 -3.86 -2.15 17.05
CA ILE A 123 -3.97 -3.55 16.62
C ILE A 123 -2.98 -4.45 17.36
N SER A 124 -1.71 -4.09 17.43
CA SER A 124 -0.69 -4.93 18.08
C SER A 124 -1.01 -5.26 19.56
N LYS A 125 -1.77 -4.40 20.24
CA LYS A 125 -2.28 -4.68 21.59
C LYS A 125 -3.41 -5.71 21.61
N LEU A 126 -4.24 -5.75 20.57
CA LEU A 126 -5.30 -6.75 20.40
C LEU A 126 -4.72 -8.11 20.00
N GLU A 127 -3.70 -8.11 19.14
CA GLU A 127 -3.08 -9.34 18.59
C GLU A 127 -2.37 -10.19 19.64
N LYS A 128 -1.82 -9.58 20.69
CA LYS A 128 -1.25 -10.32 21.83
C LYS A 128 -2.24 -11.26 22.54
N LYS A 129 -3.54 -11.19 22.19
CA LYS A 129 -4.59 -12.04 22.75
C LYS A 129 -4.96 -13.24 21.85
N THR A 130 -4.43 -13.36 20.63
CA THR A 130 -4.78 -14.41 19.65
C THR A 130 -3.55 -15.11 19.09
N GLU A 131 -3.58 -16.45 19.00
CA GLU A 131 -2.49 -17.24 18.40
C GLU A 131 -2.68 -17.52 16.90
N ILE A 132 -3.85 -17.18 16.32
CA ILE A 132 -4.16 -17.36 14.89
C ILE A 132 -3.15 -16.67 13.96
N ILE A 133 -2.50 -15.59 14.42
CA ILE A 133 -1.54 -14.82 13.62
C ILE A 133 -0.22 -15.57 13.44
N ASN A 134 0.14 -16.48 14.34
CA ASN A 134 1.41 -17.24 14.26
C ASN A 134 1.37 -18.38 13.23
N HIS A 135 0.19 -18.77 12.74
CA HIS A 135 0.04 -19.85 11.75
C HIS A 135 0.00 -19.35 10.30
N GLU A 136 0.08 -18.05 10.05
CA GLU A 136 0.10 -17.47 8.70
C GLU A 136 1.54 -17.31 8.14
N ASP A 137 2.56 -17.53 8.98
CA ASP A 137 3.99 -17.42 8.66
C ASP A 137 4.71 -18.78 8.42
N ASP A 138 3.98 -19.91 8.46
CA ASP A 138 4.48 -21.27 8.12
C ASP A 138 4.01 -21.76 6.74
#